data_AF-A0A954S4J7-F1
#
_entry.id   AF-A0A954S4J7-F1
#
_cell.length_a   1.000
_cell.length_b   1.000
_cell.length_c   1.000
_cell.angle_alpha   90.00
_cell.angle_beta   90.00
_cell.angle_gamma   90.00
#
_symmetry.space_group_name_H-M   'P 1'
#
loop_
_entity.id
_entity.type
_entity.pdbx_description
1 polymer ?
#
loop_
_entity_poly.entity_id
_entity_poly.type
_entity_poly.pdbx_seq_one_letter_code
_entity_poly.pdbx_strand_id
1 'polypeptide(L)'
;RILLGSSFYEDWDGAEIFVKEDPLGNPIDSRHPWNQTTTPKPQKRDFDGKYTWVMSPRWWDKRTGDYLSLDTGGGAIARLWVTALAGSVDMGYVKATGQSVQIHLPKTASFPETSYEWKIPQWSNTLERDRARTYFQAYAAAASLFFLERAFEEVHVGRTKTWTEFTVPENAIGCGFHEAVRGVLSHHSVIRDGKIANYHPYPPTSWNASPRDSLGTPGPYEDAVQNTPLFEENNQDNFKGIDIMRTVRSFDPCLPCGVHMYLGKGKEIQIRHSPTFGVQIPT
;
A
#
# COMPACT_ATOMS: atom_id res chain seq x y z
N ARG A 1 -10.99 3.37 7.06
CA ARG A 1 -11.21 2.87 8.44
C ARG A 1 -10.55 1.51 8.54
N ILE A 2 -10.01 1.16 9.71
CA ILE A 2 -9.42 -0.14 9.96
C ILE A 2 -10.42 -0.93 10.79
N LEU A 3 -10.92 -2.01 10.22
CA LEU A 3 -11.79 -2.96 10.91
C LEU A 3 -10.98 -4.17 11.37
N LEU A 4 -11.59 -4.92 12.28
CA LEU A 4 -11.17 -6.26 12.67
C LEU A 4 -12.22 -7.26 12.18
N GLY A 5 -12.45 -8.35 12.91
CA GLY A 5 -13.29 -9.47 12.53
C GLY A 5 -12.49 -10.75 12.75
N SER A 6 -11.60 -11.04 11.81
CA SER A 6 -10.83 -12.29 11.78
C SER A 6 -9.33 -12.15 12.12
N SER A 7 -8.94 -11.06 12.77
CA SER A 7 -7.55 -10.74 13.08
C SER A 7 -7.18 -10.99 14.56
N PHE A 8 -5.93 -11.38 14.81
CA PHE A 8 -5.38 -11.69 16.15
C PHE A 8 -5.08 -10.45 17.01
N TYR A 9 -6.03 -9.54 17.12
CA TYR A 9 -5.95 -8.34 17.95
C TYR A 9 -7.21 -8.18 18.81
N GLU A 10 -7.07 -7.49 19.92
CA GLU A 10 -8.22 -6.90 20.63
C GLU A 10 -8.67 -5.64 19.90
N ASP A 11 -9.97 -5.36 19.97
CA ASP A 11 -10.49 -4.11 19.44
C ASP A 11 -10.07 -2.96 20.36
N TRP A 12 -9.98 -1.75 19.81
CA TRP A 12 -9.64 -0.53 20.53
C TRP A 12 -10.86 0.35 20.82
N ASP A 13 -12.05 -0.24 20.80
CA ASP A 13 -13.27 0.45 21.25
C ASP A 13 -13.11 0.90 22.71
N GLY A 14 -13.27 2.20 22.95
CA GLY A 14 -13.05 2.81 24.27
C GLY A 14 -11.59 3.13 24.60
N ALA A 15 -10.64 2.86 23.69
CA ALA A 15 -9.27 3.35 23.81
C ALA A 15 -9.20 4.88 23.64
N GLU A 16 -8.04 5.45 23.97
CA GLU A 16 -7.79 6.89 23.78
C GLU A 16 -8.00 7.31 22.32
N ILE A 17 -8.74 8.39 22.12
CA ILE A 17 -8.84 9.06 20.82
C ILE A 17 -7.79 10.17 20.76
N PHE A 18 -6.75 9.95 19.96
CA PHE A 18 -5.65 10.88 19.77
C PHE A 18 -6.04 12.10 18.93
N VAL A 19 -6.84 11.91 17.89
CA VAL A 19 -7.16 12.90 16.86
C VAL A 19 -8.66 12.92 16.59
N LYS A 20 -9.34 13.99 16.99
CA LYS A 20 -10.78 14.17 16.76
C LYS A 20 -11.10 14.87 15.44
N GLU A 21 -10.21 15.76 15.01
CA GLU A 21 -10.36 16.55 13.79
C GLU A 21 -9.02 16.63 13.06
N ASP A 22 -9.06 16.74 11.73
CA ASP A 22 -7.88 17.03 10.92
C ASP A 22 -7.53 18.53 10.94
N PRO A 23 -6.40 18.97 10.36
CA PRO A 23 -6.02 20.38 10.32
C PRO A 23 -7.01 21.30 9.58
N LEU A 24 -7.99 20.73 8.85
CA LEU A 24 -9.03 21.45 8.14
C LEU A 24 -10.37 21.45 8.91
N GLY A 25 -10.41 20.86 10.12
CA GLY A 25 -11.61 20.78 10.97
C GLY A 25 -12.56 19.64 10.60
N ASN A 26 -12.17 18.70 9.74
CA ASN A 26 -13.01 17.56 9.41
C ASN A 26 -12.96 16.52 10.54
N PRO A 27 -14.09 15.90 10.92
CA PRO A 27 -14.11 14.90 11.97
C PRO A 27 -13.35 13.63 11.56
N ILE A 28 -12.55 13.11 12.48
CA ILE A 28 -11.76 11.89 12.33
C ILE A 28 -12.37 10.76 13.14
N ASP A 29 -12.61 9.64 12.46
CA ASP A 29 -13.22 8.45 13.02
C ASP A 29 -12.31 7.73 14.02
N SER A 30 -12.88 7.06 15.03
CA SER A 30 -12.11 6.23 15.98
C SER A 30 -11.43 5.04 15.31
N ARG A 31 -11.95 4.57 14.16
CA ARG A 31 -11.35 3.52 13.32
C ARG A 31 -10.39 4.10 12.29
N HIS A 32 -10.09 5.40 12.28
CA HIS A 32 -9.03 5.97 11.44
C HIS A 32 -7.65 5.59 12.01
N PRO A 33 -6.61 5.35 11.19
CA PRO A 33 -5.28 4.97 11.68
C PRO A 33 -4.67 5.91 12.71
N TRP A 34 -5.00 7.21 12.70
CA TRP A 34 -4.57 8.14 13.76
C TRP A 34 -5.07 7.77 15.17
N ASN A 35 -6.19 7.07 15.27
CA ASN A 35 -6.86 6.71 16.53
C ASN A 35 -6.78 5.23 16.86
N GLN A 36 -6.08 4.46 16.03
CA GLN A 36 -5.94 3.03 16.27
C GLN A 36 -5.01 2.77 17.45
N THR A 37 -5.37 1.79 18.28
CA THR A 37 -4.46 1.19 19.26
C THR A 37 -4.28 -0.29 18.91
N THR A 38 -3.04 -0.73 18.69
CA THR A 38 -2.76 -2.12 18.30
C THR A 38 -2.45 -2.97 19.52
N THR A 39 -3.42 -3.79 19.95
CA THR A 39 -3.25 -4.73 21.07
C THR A 39 -3.24 -6.17 20.57
N PRO A 40 -2.04 -6.80 20.37
CA PRO A 40 -1.95 -8.15 19.84
C PRO A 40 -2.49 -9.19 20.82
N LYS A 41 -3.26 -10.15 20.31
CA LYS A 41 -3.83 -11.28 21.06
C LYS A 41 -3.47 -12.59 20.38
N PRO A 42 -2.29 -13.17 20.69
CA PRO A 42 -1.92 -14.49 20.18
C PRO A 42 -2.96 -15.54 20.57
N GLN A 43 -3.44 -16.30 19.59
CA GLN A 43 -4.47 -17.31 19.81
C GLN A 43 -4.37 -18.43 18.76
N LYS A 44 -5.08 -19.54 19.01
CA LYS A 44 -5.20 -20.63 18.03
C LYS A 44 -5.91 -20.10 16.79
N ARG A 45 -5.40 -20.48 15.61
CA ARG A 45 -6.05 -20.19 14.33
C ARG A 45 -7.35 -20.97 14.20
N ASP A 46 -8.42 -20.24 13.89
CA ASP A 46 -9.75 -20.75 13.63
C ASP A 46 -10.35 -20.04 12.40
N PHE A 47 -10.62 -20.79 11.34
CA PHE A 47 -11.11 -20.23 10.07
C PHE A 47 -12.57 -19.78 10.12
N ASP A 48 -13.32 -20.23 11.12
CA ASP A 48 -14.68 -19.72 11.40
C ASP A 48 -14.67 -18.51 12.35
N GLY A 49 -13.49 -18.14 12.86
CA GLY A 49 -13.28 -17.01 13.77
C GLY A 49 -12.11 -16.14 13.34
N LYS A 50 -11.05 -16.11 14.16
CA LYS A 50 -9.82 -15.36 13.88
C LYS A 50 -8.74 -16.29 13.35
N TYR A 51 -8.15 -15.92 12.21
CA TYR A 51 -7.21 -16.78 11.51
C TYR A 51 -5.95 -16.11 10.97
N THR A 52 -5.78 -14.80 11.15
CA THR A 52 -4.63 -14.07 10.60
C THR A 52 -4.16 -12.91 11.47
N TRP A 53 -2.91 -12.49 11.26
CA TRP A 53 -2.35 -11.25 11.83
C TRP A 53 -2.62 -10.01 10.96
N VAL A 54 -3.15 -10.17 9.75
CA VAL A 54 -3.50 -9.03 8.90
C VAL A 54 -4.83 -8.45 9.40
N MET A 55 -4.91 -7.13 9.55
CA MET A 55 -6.16 -6.41 9.86
C MET A 55 -7.06 -6.25 8.62
N SER A 56 -8.24 -5.65 8.77
CA SER A 56 -9.18 -5.42 7.66
C SER A 56 -9.36 -3.93 7.34
N PRO A 57 -8.40 -3.28 6.64
CA PRO A 57 -8.62 -1.96 6.09
C PRO A 57 -9.81 -1.94 5.13
N ARG A 58 -10.68 -0.96 5.30
CA ARG A 58 -11.83 -0.70 4.42
C ARG A 58 -11.95 0.79 4.12
N TRP A 59 -12.47 1.09 2.94
CA TRP A 59 -12.76 2.46 2.54
C TRP A 59 -14.25 2.72 2.66
N TRP A 60 -14.63 3.75 3.42
CA TRP A 60 -16.03 4.05 3.64
C TRP A 60 -16.59 4.85 2.47
N ASP A 61 -17.55 4.27 1.76
CA ASP A 61 -18.26 4.95 0.68
C ASP A 61 -19.50 5.65 1.23
N LYS A 62 -19.44 6.98 1.34
CA LYS A 62 -20.56 7.81 1.80
C LYS A 62 -21.82 7.70 0.94
N ARG A 63 -21.70 7.27 -0.32
CA ARG A 63 -22.83 7.19 -1.27
C ARG A 63 -23.74 6.02 -0.95
N THR A 64 -23.18 4.90 -0.53
CA THR A 64 -23.93 3.67 -0.20
C THR A 64 -23.97 3.38 1.29
N GLY A 65 -23.03 3.95 2.05
CA GLY A 65 -22.82 3.64 3.46
C GLY A 65 -21.87 2.46 3.70
N ASP A 66 -21.37 1.82 2.64
CA ASP A 66 -20.62 0.57 2.72
C ASP A 66 -19.15 0.76 3.11
N TYR A 67 -18.57 -0.29 3.69
CA TYR A 67 -17.13 -0.41 3.90
C TYR A 67 -16.52 -1.25 2.78
N LEU A 68 -16.06 -0.58 1.73
CA LEU A 68 -15.51 -1.22 0.55
C LEU A 68 -14.17 -1.89 0.84
N SER A 69 -14.06 -3.14 0.43
CA SER A 69 -12.83 -3.93 0.40
C SER A 69 -12.02 -3.57 -0.85
N LEU A 70 -11.46 -2.37 -0.89
CA LEU A 70 -10.69 -1.89 -2.04
C LEU A 70 -9.38 -2.68 -2.17
N ASP A 71 -9.06 -3.05 -3.41
CA ASP A 71 -7.79 -3.64 -3.77
C ASP A 71 -6.92 -2.66 -4.56
N THR A 72 -5.61 -2.90 -4.53
CA THR A 72 -4.64 -2.09 -5.28
C THR A 72 -4.25 -2.76 -6.60
N GLY A 73 -4.71 -3.98 -6.86
CA GLY A 73 -4.33 -4.83 -7.98
C GLY A 73 -2.83 -5.07 -8.13
N GLY A 74 -2.07 -5.01 -7.02
CA GLY A 74 -0.61 -5.04 -7.05
C GLY A 74 0.03 -3.73 -7.49
N GLY A 75 -0.70 -2.62 -7.38
CA GLY A 75 -0.26 -1.24 -7.53
C GLY A 75 -0.40 -0.70 -8.94
N ALA A 76 0.18 -1.39 -9.92
CA ALA A 76 0.28 -0.88 -11.28
C ALA A 76 -1.09 -0.64 -11.94
N ILE A 77 -2.02 -1.60 -11.85
CA ILE A 77 -3.34 -1.46 -12.48
C ILE A 77 -4.13 -0.30 -11.87
N ALA A 78 -4.16 -0.17 -10.54
CA ALA A 78 -4.90 0.88 -9.85
C ALA A 78 -4.34 2.27 -10.21
N ARG A 79 -3.02 2.44 -10.21
CA ARG A 79 -2.37 3.69 -10.62
C ARG A 79 -2.71 4.08 -12.04
N LEU A 80 -2.58 3.16 -12.99
CA LEU A 80 -2.85 3.43 -14.40
C LEU A 80 -4.34 3.76 -14.61
N TRP A 81 -5.25 3.06 -13.94
CA TRP A 81 -6.69 3.28 -14.04
C TRP A 81 -7.08 4.67 -13.54
N VAL A 82 -6.63 5.05 -12.34
CA VAL A 82 -6.89 6.38 -11.76
C VAL A 82 -6.23 7.48 -12.60
N THR A 83 -4.98 7.30 -13.01
CA THR A 83 -4.25 8.28 -13.82
C THR A 83 -4.95 8.51 -15.16
N ALA A 84 -5.34 7.44 -15.86
CA ALA A 84 -6.04 7.52 -17.13
C ALA A 84 -7.32 8.35 -17.02
N LEU A 85 -8.18 8.01 -16.05
CA LEU A 85 -9.51 8.62 -15.89
C LEU A 85 -9.44 10.05 -15.34
N ALA A 86 -8.51 10.33 -14.42
CA ALA A 86 -8.38 11.67 -13.84
C ALA A 86 -7.89 12.71 -14.83
N GLY A 87 -7.21 12.30 -15.92
CA GLY A 87 -6.79 13.19 -17.01
C GLY A 87 -5.83 14.31 -16.60
N SER A 88 -5.27 14.26 -15.39
CA SER A 88 -4.54 15.38 -14.78
C SER A 88 -3.01 15.31 -14.95
N VAL A 89 -2.50 14.25 -15.60
CA VAL A 89 -1.07 14.02 -15.77
C VAL A 89 -0.66 14.24 -17.22
N ASP A 90 0.21 15.21 -17.46
CA ASP A 90 0.94 15.39 -18.70
C ASP A 90 2.39 15.82 -18.38
N MET A 91 3.33 14.90 -18.59
CA MET A 91 4.77 15.11 -18.39
C MET A 91 5.53 15.05 -19.72
N GLY A 92 4.84 15.13 -20.86
CA GLY A 92 5.41 14.88 -22.20
C GLY A 92 5.72 13.40 -22.47
N TYR A 93 6.52 12.77 -21.60
CA TYR A 93 6.84 11.33 -21.66
C TYR A 93 5.68 10.42 -21.24
N VAL A 94 4.79 10.94 -20.40
CA VAL A 94 3.61 10.22 -19.92
C VAL A 94 2.43 11.17 -19.97
N LYS A 95 1.32 10.71 -20.55
CA LYS A 95 0.11 11.51 -20.70
C LYS A 95 -1.14 10.70 -20.44
N ALA A 96 -1.98 11.21 -19.54
CA ALA A 96 -3.34 10.72 -19.36
C ALA A 96 -4.25 11.28 -20.46
N THR A 97 -5.12 10.44 -21.03
CA THR A 97 -6.01 10.83 -22.13
C THR A 97 -7.48 10.94 -21.74
N GLY A 98 -7.83 10.63 -20.48
CA GLY A 98 -9.20 10.44 -20.01
C GLY A 98 -9.71 8.99 -20.15
N GLN A 99 -9.04 8.16 -20.96
CA GLN A 99 -9.45 6.76 -21.22
C GLN A 99 -8.26 5.78 -21.34
N SER A 100 -7.03 6.29 -21.36
CA SER A 100 -5.79 5.54 -21.48
C SER A 100 -4.63 6.34 -20.86
N VAL A 101 -3.47 5.70 -20.76
CA VAL A 101 -2.19 6.35 -20.46
C VAL A 101 -1.23 6.10 -21.62
N GLN A 102 -0.79 7.18 -22.26
CA GLN A 102 0.26 7.15 -23.27
C GLN A 102 1.63 7.28 -22.59
N ILE A 103 2.57 6.44 -23.01
CA ILE A 103 3.91 6.33 -22.45
C ILE A 103 4.88 6.38 -23.63
N HIS A 104 5.66 7.44 -23.73
CA HIS A 104 6.65 7.65 -24.77
C HIS A 104 8.06 7.37 -24.24
N LEU A 105 8.76 6.47 -24.92
CA LEU A 105 10.17 6.16 -24.69
C LEU A 105 11.00 6.68 -25.87
N PRO A 106 11.98 7.58 -25.62
CA PRO A 106 12.85 8.09 -26.67
C PRO A 106 13.66 7.01 -27.36
N LYS A 107 14.20 7.36 -28.53
CA LYS A 107 15.18 6.55 -29.25
C LYS A 107 16.35 6.17 -28.34
N THR A 108 16.76 4.91 -28.39
CA THR A 108 17.97 4.40 -27.72
C THR A 108 19.05 4.07 -28.75
N ALA A 109 20.21 3.58 -28.29
CA ALA A 109 21.30 3.17 -29.19
C ALA A 109 20.87 2.09 -30.18
N SER A 110 19.99 1.17 -29.76
CA SER A 110 19.62 -0.03 -30.54
C SER A 110 18.18 -0.03 -31.03
N PHE A 111 17.32 0.87 -30.52
CA PHE A 111 15.89 0.89 -30.86
C PHE A 111 15.40 2.30 -31.22
N PRO A 112 14.50 2.43 -32.22
CA PRO A 112 13.83 3.69 -32.49
C PRO A 112 13.00 4.14 -31.28
N GLU A 113 12.58 5.41 -31.29
CA GLU A 113 11.58 5.87 -30.33
C GLU A 113 10.31 5.01 -30.40
N THR A 114 9.63 4.82 -29.28
CA THR A 114 8.49 3.92 -29.18
C THR A 114 7.47 4.48 -28.20
N SER A 115 6.19 4.34 -28.54
CA SER A 115 5.09 4.73 -27.67
C SER A 115 4.23 3.51 -27.33
N TYR A 116 3.90 3.37 -26.05
CA TYR A 116 2.94 2.40 -25.55
C TYR A 116 1.70 3.13 -25.09
N GLU A 117 0.52 2.54 -25.31
CA GLU A 117 -0.73 3.05 -24.78
C GLU A 117 -1.37 1.98 -23.92
N TRP A 118 -1.37 2.19 -22.61
CA TRP A 118 -2.15 1.34 -21.71
C TRP A 118 -3.61 1.78 -21.79
N LYS A 119 -4.46 0.92 -22.31
CA LYS A 119 -5.92 1.13 -22.39
C LYS A 119 -6.58 0.50 -21.17
N ILE A 120 -7.59 1.19 -20.65
CA ILE A 120 -8.38 0.68 -19.54
C ILE A 120 -8.96 -0.70 -19.92
N PRO A 121 -8.67 -1.77 -19.14
CA PRO A 121 -9.16 -3.10 -19.46
C PRO A 121 -10.65 -3.22 -19.15
N GLN A 122 -11.30 -4.18 -19.81
CA GLN A 122 -12.70 -4.53 -19.52
C GLN A 122 -12.86 -5.17 -18.13
N TRP A 123 -11.83 -5.86 -17.63
CA TRP A 123 -11.89 -6.61 -16.37
C TRP A 123 -10.74 -6.26 -15.43
N SER A 124 -10.98 -6.32 -14.12
CA SER A 124 -9.94 -6.36 -13.10
C SER A 124 -9.62 -7.82 -12.76
N ASN A 125 -8.81 -8.48 -13.59
CA ASN A 125 -8.46 -9.90 -13.40
C ASN A 125 -6.94 -10.11 -13.23
N THR A 126 -6.53 -11.37 -13.08
CA THR A 126 -5.12 -11.79 -12.92
C THR A 126 -4.22 -11.30 -14.05
N LEU A 127 -4.63 -11.51 -15.30
CA LEU A 127 -3.83 -11.15 -16.48
C LEU A 127 -3.68 -9.64 -16.64
N GLU A 128 -4.75 -8.87 -16.36
CA GLU A 128 -4.71 -7.42 -16.49
C GLU A 128 -3.85 -6.77 -15.39
N ARG A 129 -3.82 -7.36 -14.19
CA ARG A 129 -2.89 -6.95 -13.12
C ARG A 129 -1.44 -7.14 -13.53
N ASP A 130 -1.12 -8.29 -14.13
CA ASP A 130 0.24 -8.59 -14.60
C ASP A 130 0.62 -7.76 -15.82
N ARG A 131 -0.28 -7.59 -16.79
CA ARG A 131 -0.09 -6.70 -17.94
C ARG A 131 0.19 -5.27 -17.48
N ALA A 132 -0.63 -4.72 -16.59
CA ALA A 132 -0.46 -3.37 -16.07
C ALA A 132 0.92 -3.17 -15.43
N ARG A 133 1.45 -4.20 -14.73
CA ARG A 133 2.79 -4.15 -14.14
C ARG A 133 3.88 -3.95 -15.18
N THR A 134 3.83 -4.64 -16.32
CA THR A 134 4.78 -4.44 -17.42
C THR A 134 4.66 -3.06 -18.03
N TYR A 135 3.45 -2.54 -18.24
CA TYR A 135 3.27 -1.16 -18.70
C TYR A 135 3.82 -0.14 -17.70
N PHE A 136 3.66 -0.39 -16.40
CA PHE A 136 4.18 0.52 -15.39
C PHE A 136 5.72 0.52 -15.30
N GLN A 137 6.40 -0.53 -15.75
CA GLN A 137 7.86 -0.49 -15.91
C GLN A 137 8.27 0.55 -16.96
N ALA A 138 7.58 0.56 -18.12
CA ALA A 138 7.78 1.59 -19.14
C ALA A 138 7.38 2.99 -18.63
N TYR A 139 6.26 3.09 -17.90
CA TYR A 139 5.83 4.34 -17.26
C TYR A 139 6.94 4.89 -16.35
N ALA A 140 7.50 4.05 -15.47
CA ALA A 140 8.52 4.47 -14.51
C ALA A 140 9.80 4.92 -15.22
N ALA A 141 10.21 4.24 -16.29
CA ALA A 141 11.33 4.67 -17.12
C ALA A 141 11.07 6.05 -17.76
N ALA A 142 9.89 6.23 -18.37
CA ALA A 142 9.45 7.48 -19.00
C ALA A 142 9.40 8.64 -17.99
N ALA A 143 8.77 8.44 -16.82
CA ALA A 143 8.71 9.44 -15.76
C ALA A 143 10.10 9.77 -15.18
N SER A 144 11.01 8.79 -15.10
CA SER A 144 12.37 9.02 -14.62
C SER A 144 13.16 9.96 -15.52
N LEU A 145 12.93 9.93 -16.85
CA LEU A 145 13.55 10.89 -17.77
C LEU A 145 13.11 12.32 -17.46
N PHE A 146 11.80 12.54 -17.28
CA PHE A 146 11.27 13.85 -16.85
C PHE A 146 11.92 14.33 -15.54
N PHE A 147 12.00 13.47 -14.53
CA PHE A 147 12.58 13.85 -13.23
C PHE A 147 14.08 14.12 -13.32
N LEU A 148 14.83 13.38 -14.15
CA LEU A 148 16.25 13.63 -14.37
C LEU A 148 16.49 14.97 -15.05
N GLU A 149 15.67 15.33 -16.05
CA GLU A 149 15.76 16.65 -16.70
C GLU A 149 15.51 17.79 -15.71
N ARG A 150 14.46 17.68 -14.88
CA ARG A 150 14.18 18.66 -13.82
C ARG A 150 15.33 18.74 -12.80
N ALA A 151 15.90 17.61 -12.42
CA ALA A 151 17.06 17.58 -11.52
C ALA A 151 18.30 18.25 -12.15
N PHE A 152 18.57 18.02 -13.43
CA PHE A 152 19.66 18.69 -14.13
C PHE A 152 19.45 20.19 -14.23
N GLU A 153 18.22 20.66 -14.47
CA GLU A 153 17.91 22.09 -14.47
C GLU A 153 18.24 22.75 -13.14
N GLU A 154 17.83 22.14 -12.02
CA GLU A 154 18.15 22.62 -10.67
C GLU A 154 19.66 22.69 -10.42
N VAL A 155 20.40 21.65 -10.83
CA VAL A 155 21.86 21.60 -10.66
C VAL A 155 22.56 22.62 -11.56
N HIS A 156 22.14 22.78 -12.82
CA HIS A 156 22.76 23.71 -13.78
C HIS A 156 22.63 25.18 -13.36
N VAL A 157 21.56 25.54 -12.65
CA VAL A 157 21.38 26.89 -12.09
C VAL A 157 21.94 27.03 -10.66
N GLY A 158 22.67 26.03 -10.18
CA GLY A 158 23.39 26.04 -8.90
C GLY A 158 22.53 25.75 -7.67
N ARG A 159 21.27 25.31 -7.83
CA ARG A 159 20.37 24.97 -6.70
C ARG A 159 20.62 23.55 -6.23
N THR A 160 21.67 23.37 -5.43
CA THR A 160 22.11 22.04 -4.93
C THR A 160 21.82 21.79 -3.45
N LYS A 161 21.09 22.68 -2.77
CA LYS A 161 20.68 22.48 -1.37
C LYS A 161 19.61 21.37 -1.30
N THR A 162 19.90 20.29 -0.57
CA THR A 162 19.04 19.10 -0.47
C THR A 162 18.43 18.89 0.92
N TRP A 163 18.65 19.81 1.86
CA TRP A 163 18.14 19.72 3.23
C TRP A 163 17.67 21.08 3.75
N THR A 164 16.56 21.06 4.48
CA THR A 164 16.00 22.23 5.17
C THR A 164 15.91 21.90 6.66
N GLU A 165 16.42 22.80 7.49
CA GLU A 165 16.33 22.69 8.94
C GLU A 165 14.88 22.69 9.41
N PHE A 166 14.58 21.88 10.42
CA PHE A 166 13.26 21.82 11.03
C PHE A 166 13.42 21.61 12.53
N THR A 167 12.42 22.05 13.28
CA THR A 167 12.30 21.79 14.72
C THR A 167 11.19 20.78 14.94
N VAL A 168 11.44 19.76 15.76
CA VAL A 168 10.40 18.78 16.14
C VAL A 168 9.37 19.51 17.02
N PRO A 169 8.09 19.56 16.62
CA PRO A 169 7.06 20.20 17.43
C PRO A 169 6.82 19.40 18.72
N GLU A 170 6.44 20.11 19.80
CA GLU A 170 6.08 19.47 21.06
C GLU A 170 4.82 18.59 20.89
N ASN A 171 3.81 19.09 20.18
CA ASN A 171 2.58 18.37 19.86
C ASN A 171 2.23 18.60 18.39
N ALA A 172 1.99 17.51 17.65
CA ALA A 172 1.60 17.60 16.23
C ALA A 172 0.93 16.32 15.73
N ILE A 173 0.25 16.43 14.61
CA ILE A 173 -0.21 15.28 13.82
C ILE A 173 0.40 15.37 12.42
N GLY A 174 0.60 14.23 11.78
CA GLY A 174 1.08 14.16 10.41
C GLY A 174 0.58 12.93 9.69
N CYS A 175 0.39 13.05 8.38
CA CYS A 175 0.14 11.92 7.50
C CYS A 175 1.00 12.02 6.24
N GLY A 176 1.55 10.88 5.82
CA GLY A 176 2.30 10.75 4.58
C GLY A 176 1.57 9.78 3.67
N PHE A 177 1.18 10.24 2.49
CA PHE A 177 0.60 9.40 1.44
C PHE A 177 1.63 9.16 0.35
N HIS A 178 1.75 7.91 -0.07
CA HIS A 178 2.65 7.51 -1.14
C HIS A 178 2.06 6.33 -1.91
N GLU A 179 2.48 6.19 -3.17
CA GLU A 179 2.21 5.00 -3.97
C GLU A 179 3.43 4.09 -3.92
N ALA A 180 3.33 3.04 -3.11
CA ALA A 180 4.34 1.99 -3.08
C ALA A 180 4.30 1.15 -4.37
N VAL A 181 5.32 0.30 -4.56
CA VAL A 181 5.39 -0.62 -5.71
C VAL A 181 4.12 -1.47 -5.86
N ARG A 182 3.45 -1.79 -4.74
CA ARG A 182 2.26 -2.63 -4.69
C ARG A 182 0.95 -1.85 -4.54
N GLY A 183 0.95 -0.52 -4.50
CA GLY A 183 -0.25 0.31 -4.36
C GLY A 183 -0.21 1.35 -3.23
N VAL A 184 -1.38 1.68 -2.69
CA VAL A 184 -1.56 2.66 -1.60
C VAL A 184 -0.70 2.39 -0.37
N LEU A 185 0.05 3.40 0.05
CA LEU A 185 0.78 3.45 1.31
C LEU A 185 0.41 4.74 2.04
N SER A 186 -0.02 4.61 3.29
CA SER A 186 -0.23 5.76 4.16
C SER A 186 0.44 5.56 5.50
N HIS A 187 1.15 6.57 5.98
CA HIS A 187 1.71 6.61 7.33
C HIS A 187 0.97 7.69 8.12
N HIS A 188 0.49 7.35 9.30
CA HIS A 188 -0.20 8.30 10.18
C HIS A 188 0.56 8.38 11.49
N SER A 189 0.95 9.59 11.89
CA SER A 189 1.73 9.84 13.09
C SER A 189 1.08 10.91 13.97
N VAL A 190 1.19 10.71 15.28
CA VAL A 190 0.84 11.68 16.32
C VAL A 190 2.08 11.86 17.20
N ILE A 191 2.44 13.12 17.45
CA ILE A 191 3.51 13.54 18.34
C ILE A 191 2.88 14.19 19.58
N ARG A 192 3.32 13.77 20.77
CA ARG A 192 3.00 14.38 22.06
C ARG A 192 4.27 14.50 22.90
N ASP A 193 4.48 15.64 23.54
CA ASP A 193 5.68 15.95 24.34
C ASP A 193 6.99 15.66 23.61
N GLY A 194 7.05 15.98 22.31
CA GLY A 194 8.20 15.76 21.44
C GLY A 194 8.50 14.29 21.13
N LYS A 195 7.57 13.36 21.42
CA LYS A 195 7.71 11.91 21.20
C LYS A 195 6.59 11.38 20.32
N ILE A 196 6.82 10.27 19.64
CA ILE A 196 5.77 9.55 18.92
C ILE A 196 4.78 8.98 19.93
N ALA A 197 3.56 9.52 19.93
CA ALA A 197 2.45 9.05 20.75
C ALA A 197 1.64 7.96 20.02
N ASN A 198 1.51 8.08 18.70
CA ASN A 198 0.87 7.06 17.87
C ASN A 198 1.50 6.99 16.48
N TYR A 199 1.62 5.79 15.89
CA TYR A 199 2.19 5.62 14.56
C TYR A 199 1.66 4.36 13.86
N HIS A 200 0.95 4.54 12.75
CA HIS A 200 0.32 3.46 12.01
C HIS A 200 0.57 3.56 10.50
N PRO A 201 1.43 2.69 9.94
CA PRO A 201 1.57 2.52 8.51
C PRO A 201 0.53 1.53 7.97
N TYR A 202 -0.12 1.88 6.87
CA TYR A 202 -1.04 1.03 6.12
C TYR A 202 -0.57 0.89 4.66
N PRO A 203 0.30 -0.11 4.37
CA PRO A 203 0.78 -0.45 3.05
C PRO A 203 -0.23 -1.31 2.27
N PRO A 204 0.03 -1.58 0.98
CA PRO A 204 -0.95 -2.18 0.07
C PRO A 204 -1.37 -3.59 0.46
N THR A 205 -0.42 -4.41 0.94
CA THR A 205 -0.71 -5.80 1.29
C THR A 205 -1.66 -5.91 2.47
N SER A 206 -1.70 -4.93 3.39
CA SER A 206 -2.70 -4.91 4.46
C SER A 206 -4.12 -4.79 3.91
N TRP A 207 -4.31 -4.09 2.80
CA TRP A 207 -5.59 -4.04 2.08
C TRP A 207 -5.87 -5.34 1.33
N ASN A 208 -4.94 -5.75 0.45
CA ASN A 208 -5.18 -6.87 -0.46
C ASN A 208 -5.29 -8.23 0.27
N ALA A 209 -4.49 -8.42 1.33
CA ALA A 209 -4.47 -9.64 2.11
C ALA A 209 -5.37 -9.59 3.36
N SER A 210 -6.24 -8.58 3.46
CA SER A 210 -7.17 -8.47 4.56
C SER A 210 -8.06 -9.72 4.64
N PRO A 211 -8.41 -10.18 5.85
CA PRO A 211 -9.39 -11.23 6.01
C PRO A 211 -10.82 -10.67 5.88
N ARG A 212 -11.80 -11.52 6.17
CA ARG A 212 -13.17 -11.06 6.46
C ARG A 212 -13.15 -10.04 7.60
N ASP A 213 -13.87 -8.94 7.39
CA ASP A 213 -14.09 -7.95 8.44
C ASP A 213 -15.24 -8.36 9.38
N SER A 214 -15.55 -7.52 10.36
CA SER A 214 -16.66 -7.72 11.31
C SER A 214 -18.04 -7.76 10.66
N LEU A 215 -18.17 -7.37 9.39
CA LEU A 215 -19.41 -7.47 8.61
C LEU A 215 -19.44 -8.71 7.71
N GLY A 216 -18.37 -9.52 7.74
CA GLY A 216 -18.24 -10.73 6.94
C GLY A 216 -17.76 -10.50 5.51
N THR A 217 -17.43 -9.26 5.12
CA THR A 217 -16.97 -8.96 3.76
C THR A 217 -15.53 -9.46 3.57
N PRO A 218 -15.27 -10.38 2.62
CA PRO A 218 -13.93 -10.92 2.38
C PRO A 218 -12.96 -9.85 1.87
N GLY A 219 -11.67 -10.08 2.11
CA GLY A 219 -10.62 -9.27 1.50
C GLY A 219 -10.34 -9.65 0.04
N PRO A 220 -9.57 -8.82 -0.69
CA PRO A 220 -9.33 -9.03 -2.12
C PRO A 220 -8.71 -10.38 -2.50
N TYR A 221 -7.82 -10.94 -1.68
CA TYR A 221 -7.26 -12.26 -1.95
C TYR A 221 -8.31 -13.37 -1.87
N GLU A 222 -9.14 -13.34 -0.83
CA GLU A 222 -10.17 -14.34 -0.61
C GLU A 222 -11.23 -14.24 -1.71
N ASP A 223 -11.72 -13.04 -1.98
CA ASP A 223 -12.73 -12.77 -3.01
C ASP A 223 -12.23 -13.19 -4.41
N ALA A 224 -11.02 -12.78 -4.80
CA ALA A 224 -10.49 -13.11 -6.12
C ALA A 224 -10.26 -14.63 -6.30
N VAL A 225 -9.84 -15.34 -5.25
CA VAL A 225 -9.66 -16.80 -5.30
C VAL A 225 -11.01 -17.52 -5.37
N GLN A 226 -12.01 -17.10 -4.59
CA GLN A 226 -13.37 -17.65 -4.66
C GLN A 226 -13.97 -17.50 -6.07
N ASN A 227 -13.62 -16.42 -6.76
CA ASN A 227 -14.06 -16.12 -8.11
C ASN A 227 -13.15 -16.68 -9.23
N THR A 228 -12.13 -17.49 -8.90
CA THR A 228 -11.21 -18.08 -9.89
C THR A 228 -11.68 -19.48 -10.32
N PRO A 229 -12.10 -19.68 -11.58
CA PRO A 229 -12.31 -21.02 -12.13
C PRO A 229 -10.98 -21.77 -12.24
N LEU A 230 -11.00 -23.08 -11.96
CA LEU A 230 -9.84 -23.95 -12.09
C LEU A 230 -9.74 -24.46 -13.53
N PHE A 231 -8.65 -24.11 -14.20
CA PHE A 231 -8.30 -24.58 -15.55
C PHE A 231 -7.21 -25.67 -15.52
N GLU A 232 -6.62 -25.91 -14.34
CA GLU A 232 -5.66 -26.98 -14.13
C GLU A 232 -6.26 -28.36 -14.47
N GLU A 233 -5.62 -29.08 -15.40
CA GLU A 233 -6.04 -30.41 -15.85
C GLU A 233 -5.53 -31.57 -14.95
N ASN A 234 -4.87 -31.23 -13.85
CA ASN A 234 -4.41 -32.20 -12.86
C ASN A 234 -5.60 -32.74 -12.04
N ASN A 235 -5.51 -34.01 -11.66
CA ASN A 235 -6.47 -34.63 -10.75
C ASN A 235 -6.17 -34.22 -9.30
N GLN A 236 -7.02 -34.68 -8.38
CA GLN A 236 -6.89 -34.33 -6.96
C GLN A 236 -5.55 -34.80 -6.33
N ASP A 237 -4.99 -35.92 -6.80
CA ASP A 237 -3.76 -36.50 -6.25
C ASP A 237 -2.51 -35.71 -6.68
N ASN A 238 -2.56 -34.99 -7.80
CA ASN A 238 -1.46 -34.17 -8.31
C ASN A 238 -1.82 -32.68 -8.46
N PHE A 239 -2.87 -32.23 -7.78
CA PHE A 239 -3.35 -30.85 -7.80
C PHE A 239 -2.32 -29.88 -7.22
N LYS A 240 -1.98 -28.83 -7.98
CA LYS A 240 -1.02 -27.79 -7.59
C LYS A 240 -1.70 -26.46 -7.25
N GLY A 241 -2.94 -26.27 -7.67
CA GLY A 241 -3.68 -25.02 -7.52
C GLY A 241 -3.06 -23.88 -8.31
N ILE A 242 -2.56 -24.13 -9.52
CA ILE A 242 -1.79 -23.15 -10.28
C ILE A 242 -2.58 -21.87 -10.58
N ASP A 243 -3.89 -21.97 -10.80
CA ASP A 243 -4.74 -20.83 -11.09
C ASP A 243 -4.96 -19.95 -9.86
N ILE A 244 -5.21 -20.56 -8.69
CA ILE A 244 -5.23 -19.89 -7.38
C ILE A 244 -3.89 -19.17 -7.15
N MET A 245 -2.80 -19.88 -7.40
CA MET A 245 -1.43 -19.40 -7.23
C MET A 245 -1.10 -18.22 -8.15
N ARG A 246 -1.62 -18.19 -9.39
CA ARG A 246 -1.51 -17.07 -10.31
C ARG A 246 -2.33 -15.88 -9.80
N THR A 247 -3.59 -16.08 -9.43
CA THR A 247 -4.48 -15.02 -8.94
C THR A 247 -3.93 -14.29 -7.72
N VAL A 248 -3.37 -15.01 -6.76
CA VAL A 248 -2.77 -14.40 -5.56
C VAL A 248 -1.46 -13.69 -5.92
N ARG A 249 -0.59 -14.30 -6.74
CA ARG A 249 0.70 -13.69 -7.14
C ARG A 249 0.55 -12.43 -7.98
N SER A 250 -0.51 -12.30 -8.77
CA SER A 250 -0.74 -11.09 -9.56
C SER A 250 -1.09 -9.87 -8.70
N PHE A 251 -1.37 -10.02 -7.40
CA PHE A 251 -1.40 -8.91 -6.43
C PHE A 251 -0.04 -8.57 -5.81
N ASP A 252 1.01 -9.32 -6.14
CA ASP A 252 2.36 -9.20 -5.58
C ASP A 252 2.39 -9.16 -4.02
N PRO A 253 2.07 -10.27 -3.33
CA PRO A 253 1.98 -10.28 -1.87
C PRO A 253 3.31 -9.98 -1.15
N CYS A 254 3.30 -9.00 -0.25
CA CYS A 254 4.39 -8.71 0.69
C CYS A 254 3.91 -8.88 2.14
N LEU A 255 3.99 -10.08 2.71
CA LEU A 255 3.49 -10.32 4.08
C LEU A 255 4.21 -9.55 5.20
N PRO A 256 5.53 -9.25 5.12
CA PRO A 256 6.14 -8.30 6.05
C PRO A 256 5.47 -6.94 6.00
N CYS A 257 5.07 -6.48 4.81
CA CYS A 257 4.26 -5.28 4.66
C CYS A 257 2.86 -5.47 5.24
N GLY A 258 2.21 -6.64 5.08
CA GLY A 258 0.83 -6.86 5.53
C GLY A 258 0.62 -6.81 7.04
N VAL A 259 1.65 -7.13 7.84
CA VAL A 259 1.57 -7.19 9.33
C VAL A 259 2.52 -6.22 10.02
N HIS A 260 3.58 -5.75 9.34
CA HIS A 260 4.65 -4.88 9.87
C HIS A 260 5.57 -5.54 10.91
N MET A 261 5.33 -6.81 11.26
CA MET A 261 6.15 -7.58 12.18
C MET A 261 6.64 -8.87 11.55
N TYR A 262 7.92 -9.17 11.74
CA TYR A 262 8.54 -10.43 11.37
C TYR A 262 9.46 -10.87 12.52
N LEU A 263 9.07 -11.93 13.24
CA LEU A 263 9.83 -12.43 14.40
C LEU A 263 10.97 -13.38 14.00
N GLY A 264 11.06 -13.80 12.73
CA GLY A 264 12.07 -14.75 12.27
C GLY A 264 12.14 -16.01 13.16
N LYS A 265 13.36 -16.45 13.49
CA LYS A 265 13.61 -17.55 14.44
C LYS A 265 13.56 -17.15 15.93
N GLY A 266 13.03 -15.98 16.28
CA GLY A 266 12.94 -15.50 17.66
C GLY A 266 14.31 -15.33 18.31
N LYS A 267 14.88 -14.13 18.24
CA LYS A 267 16.01 -13.74 19.10
C LYS A 267 15.51 -12.75 20.13
N GLU A 268 15.91 -12.95 21.38
CA GLU A 268 15.76 -11.95 22.43
C GLU A 268 16.55 -10.70 22.02
N ILE A 269 15.86 -9.57 21.91
CA ILE A 269 16.50 -8.29 21.57
C ILE A 269 16.69 -7.54 22.89
N GLN A 270 17.91 -7.52 23.41
CA GLN A 270 18.27 -6.56 24.45
C GLN A 270 18.39 -5.17 23.81
N ILE A 271 17.34 -4.37 23.95
CA ILE A 271 17.33 -2.99 23.49
C ILE A 271 17.95 -2.11 24.58
N ARG A 272 19.13 -1.54 24.31
CA ARG A 272 19.71 -0.46 25.12
C ARG A 272 19.60 0.84 24.32
N HIS A 273 18.79 1.77 24.80
CA HIS A 273 18.76 3.13 24.27
C HIS A 273 19.92 3.92 24.90
N SER A 274 20.92 4.28 24.10
CA SER A 274 21.95 5.26 24.47
C SER A 274 21.67 6.58 23.74
N PRO A 275 21.57 7.72 24.45
CA PRO A 275 21.27 9.01 23.84
C PRO A 275 22.42 9.61 23.01
N THR A 276 23.57 8.94 22.92
CA THR A 276 24.75 9.42 22.18
C THR A 276 25.12 8.49 21.05
N PHE A 277 25.07 9.00 19.81
CA PHE A 277 25.67 8.39 18.62
C PHE A 277 27.16 8.04 18.89
N GLY A 278 27.57 6.82 18.53
CA GLY A 278 28.97 6.59 18.11
C GLY A 278 29.89 5.72 18.96
N VAL A 279 29.44 4.99 19.98
CA VAL A 279 30.31 3.97 20.63
C VAL A 279 29.80 2.57 20.32
N GLN A 280 30.38 1.94 19.30
CA GLN A 280 30.35 0.48 19.18
C GLN A 280 31.32 -0.07 20.23
N ILE A 281 30.79 -0.77 21.24
CA ILE A 281 31.60 -1.66 22.06
C ILE A 281 31.56 -3.02 21.36
N PRO A 282 32.70 -3.66 21.05
CA PRO A 282 32.71 -5.01 20.50
C PRO A 282 32.13 -5.97 21.54
N THR A 283 31.36 -6.95 21.05
CA THR A 283 30.78 -8.07 21.78
C THR A 283 31.77 -8.77 22.71
#